data_AF-A0A915DXZ1-F1
#
_entry.id   AF-A0A915DXZ1-F1
#
_cell.length_a   1.000
_cell.length_b   1.000
_cell.length_c   1.000
_cell.angle_alpha   90.00
_cell.angle_beta   90.00
_cell.angle_gamma   90.00
#
_symmetry.space_group_name_H-M   'P 1'
#
loop_
_entity.id
_entity.type
_entity.pdbx_description
1 polymer ?
#
loop_
_entity_poly.entity_id
_entity_poly.type
_entity_poly.pdbx_seq_one_letter_code
_entity_poly.pdbx_strand_id
1 'polypeptide(L)'
;MASINTNYLSTNRGIIKILQIVLGFVISSVLYGNWWYGTHTRYGDGRISFCSSLNSICVIINIVLLILHLLEVEIFKLERVYSIVATVLFLVASVMIVWVTIEFNLRGTTLIATVLIVAQFLLFLWDVKIIQGEASN
;
A
#
# COMPACT_ATOMS: atom_id res chain seq x y z
N MET A 1 -23.06 18.21 -12.24
CA MET A 1 -21.85 19.04 -12.05
C MET A 1 -21.08 18.39 -10.91
N ALA A 2 -19.86 17.92 -11.15
CA ALA A 2 -19.04 17.34 -10.08
C ALA A 2 -18.66 18.47 -9.11
N SER A 3 -19.20 18.42 -7.90
CA SER A 3 -18.78 19.27 -6.79
C SER A 3 -17.50 18.68 -6.22
N ILE A 4 -16.47 19.50 -5.99
CA ILE A 4 -15.23 19.05 -5.36
C ILE A 4 -15.43 19.08 -3.85
N ASN A 5 -15.43 17.91 -3.21
CA ASN A 5 -15.56 17.83 -1.76
C ASN A 5 -14.21 18.04 -1.08
N THR A 6 -13.86 19.31 -0.82
CA THR A 6 -12.63 19.69 -0.10
C THR A 6 -12.57 19.20 1.34
N ASN A 7 -13.72 18.86 1.96
CA ASN A 7 -13.74 18.33 3.32
C ASN A 7 -13.24 16.88 3.40
N TYR A 8 -13.31 16.11 2.30
CA TYR A 8 -12.83 14.73 2.29
C TYR A 8 -11.32 14.64 2.59
N LEU A 9 -10.53 15.59 2.10
CA LEU A 9 -9.08 15.67 2.37
C LEU A 9 -8.73 15.93 3.84
N SER A 10 -9.67 16.48 4.61
CA SER A 10 -9.49 16.73 6.05
C SER A 10 -10.01 15.59 6.94
N THR A 11 -10.62 14.55 6.37
CA THR A 11 -11.09 13.38 7.13
C THR A 11 -9.97 12.37 7.35
N ASN A 12 -10.01 11.60 8.45
CA ASN A 12 -9.00 10.56 8.69
C ASN A 12 -8.93 9.55 7.54
N ARG A 13 -10.04 9.30 6.84
CA ARG A 13 -10.07 8.45 5.63
C ARG A 13 -9.26 9.02 4.48
N GLY A 14 -9.47 10.29 4.14
CA GLY A 14 -8.71 10.96 3.08
C GLY A 14 -7.21 10.95 3.39
N ILE A 15 -6.85 11.25 4.63
CA ILE A 15 -5.44 11.26 5.09
C ILE A 15 -4.83 9.86 4.99
N ILE A 16 -5.53 8.81 5.41
CA ILE A 16 -5.03 7.43 5.33
C ILE A 16 -4.80 7.00 3.89
N LYS A 17 -5.71 7.32 2.96
CA LYS A 17 -5.50 7.02 1.53
C LYS A 17 -4.28 7.75 0.98
N ILE A 18 -4.08 9.02 1.35
CA ILE A 18 -2.89 9.79 0.94
C ILE A 18 -1.63 9.13 1.50
N LEU A 19 -1.61 8.74 2.77
CA LEU A 19 -0.47 8.05 3.39
C LEU A 19 -0.16 6.73 2.68
N GLN A 20 -1.18 5.93 2.37
CA GLN A 20 -1.02 4.68 1.62
C GLN A 20 -0.43 4.91 0.22
N ILE A 21 -0.81 6.00 -0.46
CA ILE A 21 -0.27 6.37 -1.78
C ILE A 21 1.20 6.79 -1.66
N VAL A 22 1.51 7.71 -0.73
CA VAL A 22 2.88 8.22 -0.52
C VAL A 22 3.82 7.08 -0.16
N LEU A 23 3.46 6.24 0.81
CA LEU A 23 4.26 5.09 1.19
C LEU A 23 4.40 4.09 0.05
N GLY A 24 3.33 3.84 -0.72
CA GLY A 24 3.39 2.98 -1.89
C GLY A 24 4.35 3.50 -2.98
N PHE A 25 4.42 4.82 -3.19
CA PHE A 25 5.42 5.43 -4.08
C PHE A 25 6.83 5.26 -3.54
N VAL A 26 7.06 5.47 -2.24
CA VAL A 26 8.38 5.26 -1.62
C VAL A 26 8.81 3.81 -1.74
N ILE A 27 7.93 2.84 -1.44
CA ILE A 27 8.21 1.40 -1.60
C ILE A 27 8.58 1.07 -3.04
N SER A 28 7.83 1.60 -4.02
CA SER A 28 8.13 1.39 -5.43
C SER A 28 9.51 1.95 -5.78
N SER A 29 9.81 3.20 -5.41
CA SER A 29 11.11 3.84 -5.66
C SER A 29 12.27 3.07 -5.02
N VAL A 30 12.08 2.53 -3.81
CA VAL A 30 13.10 1.75 -3.09
C VAL A 30 13.33 0.37 -3.74
N LEU A 31 12.26 -0.32 -4.13
CA LEU A 31 12.34 -1.64 -4.76
C LEU A 31 12.86 -1.56 -6.21
N TYR A 32 12.45 -0.55 -6.99
CA TYR A 32 12.97 -0.30 -8.34
C TYR A 32 14.34 0.40 -8.35
N GLY A 33 14.69 1.17 -7.33
CA GLY A 33 16.03 1.76 -7.21
C GLY A 33 17.12 0.69 -7.05
N ASN A 34 16.84 -0.34 -6.23
CA ASN A 34 17.74 -1.47 -6.06
C ASN A 34 17.89 -2.35 -7.33
N TRP A 35 16.96 -2.25 -8.28
CA TRP A 35 17.03 -2.92 -9.59
C TRP A 35 18.12 -2.32 -10.48
N TRP A 36 18.22 -0.99 -10.51
CA TRP A 36 19.12 -0.28 -11.45
C TRP A 36 20.59 -0.26 -11.00
N TYR A 37 20.86 -0.33 -9.68
CA TYR A 37 22.22 -0.28 -9.12
C TYR A 37 22.95 -1.64 -9.02
N GLY A 38 22.58 -2.61 -9.87
CA GLY A 38 23.50 -3.72 -10.19
C GLY A 38 23.34 -5.03 -9.41
N THR A 39 22.22 -5.28 -8.71
CA THR A 39 21.90 -6.63 -8.21
C THR A 39 20.98 -7.38 -9.18
N HIS A 40 21.50 -7.67 -10.38
CA HIS A 40 20.80 -8.32 -11.51
C HIS A 40 20.25 -9.74 -11.22
N THR A 41 20.34 -10.24 -10.00
CA THR A 41 19.83 -11.56 -9.59
C THR A 41 18.61 -11.50 -8.67
N ARG A 42 18.11 -10.32 -8.25
CA ARG A 42 17.13 -10.24 -7.14
C ARG A 42 15.64 -10.12 -7.50
N TYR A 43 15.25 -9.94 -8.78
CA TYR A 43 13.87 -10.26 -9.21
C TYR A 43 13.69 -11.73 -9.61
N GLY A 44 14.78 -12.51 -9.69
CA GLY A 44 14.67 -13.96 -9.93
C GLY A 44 13.92 -14.67 -8.80
N ASP A 45 13.88 -14.06 -7.62
CA ASP A 45 13.03 -14.49 -6.51
C ASP A 45 11.62 -13.91 -6.67
N GLY A 46 10.68 -14.75 -7.11
CA GLY A 46 9.28 -14.36 -7.34
C GLY A 46 8.59 -13.70 -6.14
N ARG A 47 9.18 -13.81 -4.94
CA ARG A 47 8.72 -13.19 -3.69
C ARG A 47 8.85 -11.66 -3.68
N ILE A 48 9.99 -11.10 -4.10
CA ILE A 48 10.20 -9.65 -4.14
C ILE A 48 9.37 -9.04 -5.27
N SER A 49 9.31 -9.72 -6.42
CA SER A 49 8.49 -9.29 -7.56
C SER A 49 7.00 -9.28 -7.19
N PHE A 50 6.50 -10.27 -6.45
CA PHE A 50 5.13 -10.27 -5.94
C PHE A 50 4.83 -9.06 -5.05
N CYS A 51 5.71 -8.76 -4.08
CA CYS A 51 5.54 -7.61 -3.19
C CYS A 51 5.53 -6.28 -3.95
N SER A 52 6.42 -6.12 -4.93
CA SER A 52 6.49 -4.91 -5.76
C SER A 52 5.25 -4.74 -6.64
N SER A 53 4.84 -5.79 -7.35
CA SER A 53 3.65 -5.76 -8.22
C SER A 53 2.37 -5.51 -7.44
N LEU A 54 2.20 -6.17 -6.29
CA LEU A 54 1.07 -5.94 -5.39
C LEU A 54 1.00 -4.47 -4.97
N ASN A 55 2.14 -3.91 -4.54
CA ASN A 55 2.22 -2.52 -4.11
C ASN A 55 1.87 -1.54 -5.25
N SER A 56 2.40 -1.74 -6.45
CA SER A 56 2.10 -0.89 -7.61
C SER A 56 0.62 -0.92 -7.99
N ILE A 57 -0.01 -2.10 -7.98
CA ILE A 57 -1.45 -2.24 -8.25
C ILE A 57 -2.29 -1.50 -7.19
N CYS A 58 -1.95 -1.67 -5.91
CA CYS A 58 -2.67 -1.02 -4.82
C CYS A 58 -2.51 0.51 -4.82
N VAL A 59 -1.36 1.05 -5.23
CA VAL A 59 -1.19 2.50 -5.42
C VAL A 59 -2.15 3.02 -6.48
N ILE A 60 -2.24 2.35 -7.63
CA ILE A 60 -3.15 2.76 -8.72
C ILE A 60 -4.61 2.74 -8.22
N ILE A 61 -5.04 1.66 -7.56
CA ILE A 61 -6.41 1.56 -7.04
C ILE A 61 -6.68 2.63 -5.99
N ASN A 62 -5.73 2.90 -5.09
CA ASN A 62 -5.88 3.94 -4.07
C ASN A 62 -5.99 5.35 -4.69
N ILE A 63 -5.24 5.64 -5.75
CA ILE A 63 -5.37 6.91 -6.50
C ILE A 63 -6.77 7.01 -7.13
N VAL A 64 -7.26 5.95 -7.77
CA VAL A 64 -8.60 5.94 -8.37
C VAL A 64 -9.67 6.14 -7.30
N LEU A 65 -9.58 5.47 -6.16
CA LEU A 65 -10.52 5.62 -5.04
C LEU A 65 -10.47 7.02 -4.42
N LEU A 66 -9.28 7.65 -4.34
CA LEU A 66 -9.13 9.03 -3.89
C LEU A 66 -9.86 9.99 -4.83
N ILE A 67 -9.69 9.82 -6.14
CA ILE A 67 -10.36 10.64 -7.16
C ILE A 67 -11.88 10.45 -7.09
N LEU A 68 -12.37 9.20 -7.00
CA LEU A 68 -13.81 8.93 -6.92
C LEU A 68 -14.46 9.57 -5.69
N HIS A 69 -13.82 9.51 -4.52
CA HIS A 69 -14.31 10.18 -3.31
C HIS A 69 -14.23 11.70 -3.39
N LEU A 70 -13.23 12.25 -4.07
CA LEU A 70 -13.12 13.69 -4.31
C LEU A 70 -14.28 14.22 -5.20
N LEU A 71 -14.80 13.38 -6.09
CA LEU A 71 -15.97 13.64 -6.93
C LEU A 71 -17.32 13.29 -6.26
N GLU A 72 -17.36 13.03 -4.95
CA GLU A 72 -18.56 12.63 -4.20
C GLU A 72 -19.22 11.31 -4.67
N VAL A 73 -18.48 10.46 -5.42
CA VAL A 73 -18.98 9.14 -5.84
C VAL A 73 -18.55 8.09 -4.83
N GLU A 74 -19.41 7.83 -3.85
CA GLU A 74 -19.13 6.88 -2.77
C GLU A 74 -19.60 5.46 -3.14
N ILE A 75 -18.64 4.54 -3.35
CA ILE A 75 -18.91 3.12 -3.61
C ILE A 75 -18.41 2.28 -2.42
N PHE A 76 -19.10 2.37 -1.29
CA PHE A 76 -18.70 1.74 -0.02
C PHE A 76 -18.52 0.22 -0.10
N LYS A 77 -19.36 -0.49 -0.88
CA LYS A 77 -19.28 -1.95 -0.99
C LYS A 77 -18.00 -2.42 -1.69
N LEU A 78 -17.63 -1.74 -2.77
CA LEU A 78 -16.42 -2.07 -3.53
C LEU A 78 -15.17 -1.77 -2.70
N GLU A 79 -15.16 -0.61 -2.05
CA GLU A 79 -14.05 -0.19 -1.20
C GLU A 79 -13.85 -1.14 -0.01
N ARG A 80 -14.92 -1.56 0.65
CA ARG A 80 -14.83 -2.53 1.75
C ARG A 80 -14.19 -3.84 1.30
N VAL A 81 -14.63 -4.39 0.15
CA VAL A 81 -14.07 -5.65 -0.38
C VAL A 81 -12.61 -5.45 -0.77
N TYR A 82 -12.30 -4.34 -1.43
CA TYR A 82 -10.93 -3.99 -1.80
C TYR A 82 -10.01 -3.90 -0.58
N SER A 83 -10.37 -3.14 0.44
CA SER A 83 -9.53 -2.95 1.62
C SER A 83 -9.29 -4.27 2.37
N ILE A 84 -10.31 -5.13 2.49
CA ILE A 84 -10.16 -6.47 3.09
C ILE A 84 -9.19 -7.34 2.28
N VAL A 85 -9.38 -7.40 0.96
CA VAL A 85 -8.51 -8.19 0.06
C VAL A 85 -7.07 -7.65 0.11
N ALA A 86 -6.90 -6.33 0.07
CA ALA A 86 -5.60 -5.67 0.17
C ALA A 86 -4.91 -5.99 1.51
N THR A 87 -5.62 -5.95 2.63
CA THR A 87 -5.06 -6.33 3.94
C THR A 87 -4.52 -7.76 3.94
N VAL A 88 -5.28 -8.72 3.40
CA VAL A 88 -4.86 -10.14 3.33
C VAL A 88 -3.64 -10.29 2.44
N LEU A 89 -3.63 -9.66 1.27
CA LEU A 89 -2.50 -9.74 0.34
C LEU A 89 -1.24 -9.07 0.92
N PHE A 90 -1.37 -7.93 1.58
CA PHE A 90 -0.26 -7.26 2.26
C PHE A 90 0.25 -8.01 3.48
N LEU A 91 -0.61 -8.78 4.17
CA LEU A 91 -0.17 -9.70 5.22
C LEU A 91 0.77 -10.76 4.64
N VAL A 92 0.37 -11.41 3.55
CA VAL A 92 1.22 -12.42 2.87
C VAL A 92 2.51 -11.78 2.36
N ALA A 93 2.44 -10.59 1.75
CA ALA A 93 3.61 -9.85 1.30
C ALA A 93 4.56 -9.51 2.45
N SER A 94 4.03 -9.14 3.62
CA SER A 94 4.82 -8.82 4.81
C SER A 94 5.64 -10.03 5.31
N VAL A 95 5.03 -11.23 5.31
CA VAL A 95 5.73 -12.46 5.70
C VAL A 95 6.81 -12.82 4.68
N MET A 96 6.51 -12.70 3.39
CA MET A 96 7.44 -13.00 2.31
C MET A 96 8.67 -12.09 2.32
N ILE A 97 8.50 -10.78 2.51
CA ILE A 97 9.63 -9.84 2.51
C ILE A 97 10.49 -9.97 3.78
N VAL A 98 9.87 -10.27 4.94
CA VAL A 98 10.60 -10.57 6.18
C VAL A 98 11.44 -11.83 6.01
N TRP A 99 10.87 -12.89 5.44
CA TRP A 99 11.60 -14.12 5.13
C TRP A 99 12.84 -13.83 4.28
N VAL A 100 12.68 -13.12 3.17
CA VAL A 100 13.77 -12.75 2.26
C VAL A 100 14.84 -11.91 2.97
N THR A 101 14.42 -11.01 3.87
CA THR A 101 15.35 -10.17 4.64
C THR A 101 16.26 -11.00 5.54
N ILE A 102 15.69 -12.02 6.21
CA ILE A 102 16.43 -12.94 7.08
C ILE A 102 17.35 -13.85 6.27
N GLU A 103 16.81 -14.49 5.22
CA GLU A 103 17.51 -15.49 4.40
C GLU A 103 18.78 -14.91 3.76
N PHE A 104 18.71 -13.69 3.24
CA PHE A 104 19.83 -13.05 2.53
C PHE A 104 20.60 -12.04 3.37
N ASN A 105 20.33 -11.93 4.68
CA ASN A 105 20.92 -10.98 5.63
C ASN A 105 21.04 -9.56 5.03
N LEU A 106 19.93 -9.09 4.45
CA LEU A 106 19.93 -7.89 3.61
C LEU A 106 19.97 -6.63 4.48
N ARG A 107 21.04 -5.83 4.30
CA ARG A 107 21.24 -4.57 5.03
C ARG A 107 20.87 -3.35 4.17
N GLY A 108 20.49 -2.25 4.82
CA GLY A 108 20.22 -0.97 4.18
C GLY A 108 18.84 -0.89 3.51
N THR A 109 18.81 -0.58 2.22
CA THR A 109 17.61 -0.21 1.45
C THR A 109 16.49 -1.27 1.48
N THR A 110 16.84 -2.56 1.54
CA THR A 110 15.86 -3.66 1.64
C THR A 110 15.21 -3.78 3.02
N LEU A 111 15.92 -3.44 4.11
CA LEU A 111 15.33 -3.35 5.44
C LEU A 111 14.29 -2.23 5.51
N ILE A 112 14.59 -1.10 4.85
CA ILE A 112 13.65 0.02 4.72
C ILE A 112 12.38 -0.45 3.97
N ALA A 113 12.54 -1.16 2.85
CA ALA A 113 11.41 -1.71 2.11
C ALA A 113 10.54 -2.65 2.96
N THR A 114 11.16 -3.54 3.74
CA THR A 114 10.46 -4.45 4.66
C THR A 114 9.64 -3.70 5.70
N VAL A 115 10.24 -2.70 6.37
CA VAL A 115 9.52 -1.87 7.36
C VAL A 115 8.36 -1.12 6.71
N LEU A 116 8.56 -0.56 5.51
CA LEU A 116 7.51 0.16 4.79
C LEU A 116 6.36 -0.75 4.34
N ILE A 117 6.64 -1.98 3.89
CA ILE A 117 5.60 -2.96 3.54
C ILE A 117 4.78 -3.35 4.78
N VAL A 118 5.43 -3.54 5.93
CA VAL A 118 4.74 -3.80 7.21
C VAL A 118 3.89 -2.59 7.62
N ALA A 119 4.42 -1.37 7.50
CA ALA A 119 3.65 -0.16 7.77
C ALA A 119 2.43 -0.03 6.84
N GLN A 120 2.59 -0.37 5.56
CA GLN A 120 1.51 -0.39 4.58
C GLN A 120 0.42 -1.39 4.96
N PHE A 121 0.79 -2.58 5.43
CA PHE A 121 -0.16 -3.57 5.98
C PHE A 121 -0.96 -2.98 7.14
N LEU A 122 -0.29 -2.33 8.11
CA LEU A 122 -0.97 -1.72 9.26
C LEU A 122 -1.93 -0.61 8.83
N LEU A 123 -1.58 0.18 7.81
CA LEU A 123 -2.47 1.20 7.24
C LEU A 123 -3.69 0.60 6.55
N PHE A 124 -3.54 -0.52 5.83
CA PHE A 124 -4.69 -1.23 5.25
C PHE A 124 -5.59 -1.82 6.35
N LEU A 125 -5.02 -2.35 7.42
CA LEU A 125 -5.78 -2.84 8.57
C LEU A 125 -6.56 -1.69 9.24
N TRP A 126 -5.94 -0.53 9.38
CA TRP A 126 -6.61 0.65 9.92
C TRP A 126 -7.73 1.16 9.00
N ASP A 127 -7.51 1.17 7.69
CA ASP A 127 -8.54 1.53 6.70
C ASP A 127 -9.76 0.61 6.79
N VAL A 128 -9.55 -0.71 6.91
CA VAL A 128 -10.64 -1.68 7.13
C VAL A 128 -11.42 -1.37 8.42
N LYS A 129 -10.73 -1.04 9.52
CA LYS A 129 -11.39 -0.71 10.80
C LYS A 129 -12.27 0.54 10.70
N ILE A 130 -11.81 1.57 9.97
CA ILE A 130 -12.63 2.77 9.74
C ILE A 130 -13.85 2.44 8.88
N ILE A 131 -13.70 1.63 7.83
CA ILE A 131 -14.81 1.21 6.96
C ILE A 131 -15.82 0.29 7.69
N GLN A 132 -15.37 -0.42 8.74
CA GLN A 132 -16.24 -1.22 9.60
C GLN A 132 -16.96 -0.40 10.68
N GLY A 133 -16.58 0.87 10.87
CA GLY A 133 -17.17 1.76 11.87
C GLY A 133 -16.60 1.56 13.28
N GLU A 134 -15.49 0.83 13.43
CA GLU A 134 -14.84 0.56 14.72
C GLU A 134 -13.87 1.67 15.15
N ALA A 135 -13.51 2.58 14.24
CA ALA A 135 -12.59 3.69 14.47
C ALA A 135 -13.22 5.02 14.02
N SER A 136 -12.97 6.11 14.75
CA SER A 136 -13.54 7.40 14.39
C SER A 136 -12.94 7.94 13.08
N ASN A 137 -13.80 8.56 12.29
CA ASN A 137 -13.39 9.43 11.18
C ASN A 137 -12.53 10.60 11.63
#